data_AF-A0A9E0IHM9-F1
#
_entry.id   AF-A0A9E0IHM9-F1
#
_cell.length_a   1.000
_cell.length_b   1.000
_cell.length_c   1.000
_cell.angle_alpha   90.00
_cell.angle_beta   90.00
_cell.angle_gamma   90.00
#
_symmetry.space_group_name_H-M   'P 1'
#
loop_
_entity.id
_entity.type
_entity.pdbx_description
1 polymer ?
#
loop_
_entity_poly.entity_id
_entity_poly.type
_entity_poly.pdbx_seq_one_letter_code
_entity_poly.pdbx_strand_id
1 'polypeptide(L)'
;MSTWMWIAIGGGAAIAAGAAWLFWPVNSARDRELADPSTRFHWVVITSYRGLANPTMLSPSQARDILQGGWSCDDRAALVAKIDAYRGGGEINPAFDVARILWLSELARSAQWLDQGAVRAYSQEGVARLRASYRDWASFADALVEGRQRWYLEIAGQPNMPADQHADAAASRQAAQPLWASTPW
;
A
#
# COMPACT_ATOMS: atom_id res chain seq x y z
N MET A 1 0.75 39.32 3.36
CA MET A 1 0.95 38.55 4.62
C MET A 1 -0.43 38.06 5.03
N SER A 2 -0.80 36.79 5.00
CA SER A 2 -0.13 35.48 5.22
C SER A 2 -0.76 34.49 4.21
N THR A 3 -0.12 33.61 3.42
CA THR A 3 0.88 32.53 3.65
C THR A 3 0.53 31.68 4.87
N TRP A 4 0.38 30.36 4.69
CA TRP A 4 0.01 29.34 5.70
C TRP A 4 -1.50 29.04 5.84
N MET A 5 -2.02 28.11 5.04
CA MET A 5 -2.61 26.84 5.52
C MET A 5 -3.08 25.99 4.32
N TRP A 6 -2.11 25.49 3.53
CA TRP A 6 -2.31 24.62 2.36
C TRP A 6 -2.23 23.12 2.69
N ILE A 7 -2.50 22.70 3.93
CA ILE A 7 -2.26 21.31 4.36
C ILE A 7 -3.48 20.85 5.14
N ALA A 8 -4.40 20.14 4.45
CA ALA A 8 -5.36 19.17 5.00
C ALA A 8 -6.60 18.97 4.09
N ILE A 9 -6.47 18.98 2.76
CA ILE A 9 -7.58 18.56 1.88
C ILE A 9 -7.02 17.75 0.69
N GLY A 10 -6.55 16.54 0.96
CA GLY A 10 -6.36 15.50 -0.07
C GLY A 10 -7.66 14.72 -0.36
N GLY A 11 -8.83 15.33 -0.11
CA GLY A 11 -10.12 14.62 -0.03
C GLY A 11 -11.19 15.03 -1.04
N GLY A 12 -10.91 15.88 -2.02
CA GLY A 12 -11.98 16.48 -2.84
C GLY A 12 -12.03 16.12 -4.33
N ALA A 13 -10.90 15.94 -4.99
CA ALA A 13 -10.85 15.98 -6.46
C ALA A 13 -10.48 14.66 -7.17
N ALA A 14 -10.00 13.64 -6.43
CA ALA A 14 -9.63 12.34 -7.01
C ALA A 14 -10.73 11.27 -6.87
N ILE A 15 -11.91 11.62 -6.34
CA ILE A 15 -12.98 10.67 -6.02
C ILE A 15 -13.77 10.23 -7.27
N ALA A 16 -13.81 11.05 -8.33
CA ALA A 16 -14.59 10.72 -9.54
C ALA A 16 -13.87 9.81 -10.56
N ALA A 17 -12.54 9.70 -10.51
CA ALA A 17 -11.77 8.79 -11.37
C ALA A 17 -11.56 7.40 -10.72
N GLY A 18 -11.97 7.20 -9.46
CA GLY A 18 -11.74 6.01 -8.65
C GLY A 18 -12.67 4.82 -8.94
N ALA A 19 -13.87 5.07 -9.48
CA ALA A 19 -14.89 4.02 -9.62
C ALA A 19 -14.63 3.02 -10.77
N ALA A 20 -13.83 3.40 -11.77
CA ALA A 20 -13.57 2.54 -12.94
C ALA A 20 -12.42 1.53 -12.73
N TRP A 21 -11.68 1.60 -11.60
CA TRP A 21 -10.56 0.69 -11.31
C TRP A 21 -10.98 -0.63 -10.64
N LEU A 22 -12.23 -0.73 -10.18
CA LEU A 22 -12.69 -1.80 -9.30
C LEU A 22 -13.10 -3.07 -10.04
N PHE A 23 -13.36 -3.03 -11.34
CA PHE A 23 -13.89 -4.18 -12.09
C PHE A 23 -13.45 -4.16 -13.55
N TRP A 24 -12.31 -4.79 -13.86
CA TRP A 24 -12.11 -5.31 -15.21
C TRP A 24 -11.35 -6.65 -15.22
N PRO A 25 -11.95 -7.72 -15.78
CA PRO A 25 -11.32 -9.03 -15.88
C PRO A 25 -10.59 -9.15 -17.22
N VAL A 26 -9.32 -8.72 -17.29
CA VAL A 26 -8.40 -9.30 -18.30
C VAL A 26 -7.06 -9.55 -17.65
N ASN A 27 -6.74 -10.83 -17.42
CA ASN A 27 -5.40 -11.39 -17.27
C ASN A 27 -4.37 -10.43 -16.60
N SER A 28 -4.66 -10.01 -15.37
CA SER A 28 -3.77 -9.05 -14.71
C SER A 28 -2.48 -9.75 -14.28
N ALA A 29 -1.35 -9.03 -14.26
CA ALA A 29 -0.07 -9.56 -13.78
C ALA A 29 -0.21 -10.11 -12.34
N ARG A 30 -1.00 -9.43 -11.51
CA ARG A 30 -1.38 -9.84 -10.16
C ARG A 30 -2.05 -11.21 -10.11
N ASP A 31 -2.97 -11.55 -11.02
CA ASP A 31 -3.66 -12.86 -10.95
C ASP A 31 -2.68 -14.02 -11.18
N ARG A 32 -1.74 -13.82 -12.11
CA ARG A 32 -0.64 -14.78 -12.35
C ARG A 32 0.32 -14.86 -11.16
N GLU A 33 0.66 -13.72 -10.57
CA GLU A 33 1.55 -13.63 -9.40
C GLU A 33 0.86 -14.12 -8.11
N LEU A 34 -0.46 -14.02 -7.99
CA LEU A 34 -1.24 -14.66 -6.92
C LEU A 34 -1.23 -16.18 -7.09
N ALA A 35 -1.24 -16.70 -8.32
CA ALA A 35 -1.10 -18.13 -8.56
C ALA A 35 0.30 -18.66 -8.20
N ASP A 36 1.35 -17.84 -8.38
CA ASP A 36 2.74 -18.18 -8.09
C ASP A 36 3.05 -18.10 -6.57
N PRO A 37 3.44 -19.22 -5.92
CA PRO A 37 3.79 -19.23 -4.51
C PRO A 37 4.88 -18.22 -4.11
N SER A 38 5.81 -17.91 -5.02
CA SER A 38 6.94 -17.01 -4.74
C SER A 38 6.55 -15.54 -4.62
N THR A 39 5.41 -15.14 -5.18
CA THR A 39 4.91 -13.75 -5.17
C THR A 39 3.54 -13.62 -4.50
N ARG A 40 2.87 -14.73 -4.20
CA ARG A 40 1.58 -14.75 -3.49
C ARG A 40 1.61 -13.99 -2.17
N PHE A 41 2.59 -14.25 -1.30
CA PHE A 41 2.67 -13.59 0.02
C PHE A 41 2.72 -12.06 -0.10
N HIS A 42 3.52 -11.54 -1.05
CA HIS A 42 3.59 -10.11 -1.36
C HIS A 42 2.21 -9.52 -1.69
N TRP A 43 1.48 -10.18 -2.58
CA TRP A 43 0.16 -9.72 -2.98
C TRP A 43 -0.89 -9.86 -1.88
N VAL A 44 -0.77 -10.85 -1.00
CA VAL A 44 -1.63 -10.96 0.18
C VAL A 44 -1.41 -9.79 1.14
N VAL A 45 -0.16 -9.36 1.36
CA VAL A 45 0.15 -8.17 2.16
C VAL A 45 -0.47 -6.91 1.54
N ILE A 46 -0.29 -6.70 0.24
CA ILE A 46 -0.93 -5.58 -0.47
C ILE A 46 -2.45 -5.63 -0.35
N THR A 47 -3.04 -6.81 -0.53
CA THR A 47 -4.50 -7.00 -0.44
C THR A 47 -5.02 -6.68 0.96
N SER A 48 -4.26 -7.04 2.00
CA SER A 48 -4.61 -6.73 3.37
C SER A 48 -4.62 -5.22 3.65
N TYR A 49 -3.84 -4.43 2.90
CA TYR A 49 -3.70 -2.99 3.07
C TYR A 49 -4.59 -2.14 2.15
N ARG A 50 -4.74 -2.53 0.88
CA ARG A 50 -5.48 -1.79 -0.17
C ARG A 50 -6.57 -2.59 -0.87
N GLY A 51 -6.90 -3.78 -0.36
CA GLY A 51 -7.95 -4.62 -0.89
C GLY A 51 -7.65 -5.11 -2.30
N LEU A 52 -8.65 -5.08 -3.17
CA LEU A 52 -8.50 -5.55 -4.55
C LEU A 52 -7.84 -4.52 -5.47
N ALA A 53 -7.34 -3.39 -4.96
CA ALA A 53 -6.62 -2.42 -5.78
C ALA A 53 -5.40 -3.08 -6.44
N ASN A 54 -5.28 -2.92 -7.76
CA ASN A 54 -4.18 -3.47 -8.54
C ASN A 54 -3.42 -2.36 -9.28
N PRO A 55 -2.25 -1.94 -8.77
CA PRO A 55 -1.47 -0.88 -9.39
C PRO A 55 -0.94 -1.28 -10.76
N THR A 56 -0.81 -2.58 -11.07
CA THR A 56 -0.29 -3.06 -12.37
C THR A 56 -1.24 -2.80 -13.53
N MET A 57 -2.47 -2.35 -13.26
CA MET A 57 -3.46 -1.98 -14.28
C MET A 57 -3.40 -0.49 -14.63
N LEU A 58 -2.67 0.32 -13.85
CA LEU A 58 -2.51 1.75 -14.08
C LEU A 58 -1.60 1.98 -15.29
N SER A 59 -1.94 2.97 -16.13
CA SER A 59 -0.96 3.52 -17.07
C SER A 59 0.16 4.26 -16.30
N PRO A 60 1.35 4.45 -16.90
CA PRO A 60 2.43 5.16 -16.24
C PRO A 60 2.08 6.58 -15.77
N SER A 61 1.27 7.33 -16.53
CA SER A 61 0.84 8.67 -16.11
C SER A 61 -0.07 8.62 -14.88
N GLN A 62 -1.08 7.74 -14.88
CA GLN A 62 -2.00 7.60 -13.74
C GLN A 62 -1.27 7.18 -12.46
N ALA A 63 -0.31 6.26 -12.58
CA ALA A 63 0.52 5.86 -11.44
C ALA A 63 1.36 7.04 -10.91
N ARG A 64 1.94 7.87 -11.79
CA ARG A 64 2.68 9.09 -11.39
C ARG A 64 1.78 10.11 -10.72
N ASP A 65 0.59 10.35 -11.26
CA ASP A 65 -0.38 11.30 -10.67
C ASP A 65 -0.77 10.88 -9.24
N ILE A 66 -0.95 9.57 -9.01
CA ILE A 66 -1.21 9.03 -7.66
C ILE A 66 0.00 9.23 -6.75
N LEU A 67 1.22 8.97 -7.23
CA LEU A 67 2.44 9.14 -6.45
C LEU A 67 2.71 10.61 -6.09
N GLN A 68 2.51 11.52 -7.04
CA GLN A 68 2.73 12.96 -6.86
C GLN A 68 1.62 13.58 -6.01
N GLY A 69 0.36 13.39 -6.38
CA GLY A 69 -0.77 14.01 -5.70
C GLY A 69 -1.18 13.32 -4.39
N GLY A 70 -1.12 11.99 -4.35
CA GLY A 70 -1.59 11.20 -3.21
C GLY A 70 -0.52 10.85 -2.17
N TRP A 71 0.75 10.83 -2.59
CA TRP A 71 1.87 10.45 -1.73
C TRP A 71 2.95 11.52 -1.61
N SER A 72 2.80 12.64 -2.33
CA SER A 72 3.76 13.75 -2.35
C SER A 72 5.17 13.30 -2.73
N CYS A 73 5.26 12.37 -3.69
CA CYS A 73 6.50 11.93 -4.30
C CYS A 73 6.62 12.57 -5.69
N ASP A 74 7.36 13.68 -5.79
CA ASP A 74 7.50 14.42 -7.06
C ASP A 74 8.24 13.61 -8.13
N ASP A 75 9.17 12.76 -7.71
CA ASP A 75 9.99 11.93 -8.58
C ASP A 75 10.40 10.59 -7.93
N ARG A 76 11.22 9.82 -8.67
CA ARG A 76 11.81 8.56 -8.20
C ARG A 76 12.64 8.72 -6.94
N ALA A 77 13.43 9.80 -6.81
CA ALA A 77 14.33 9.99 -5.68
C ALA A 77 13.54 10.26 -4.39
N ALA A 78 12.51 11.11 -4.46
CA ALA A 78 11.60 11.38 -3.35
C ALA A 78 10.85 10.11 -2.91
N LEU A 79 10.41 9.29 -3.86
CA LEU A 79 9.80 7.98 -3.57
C LEU A 79 10.78 7.05 -2.85
N VAL A 80 12.00 6.90 -3.37
CA VAL A 80 13.00 6.00 -2.76
C VAL A 80 13.34 6.46 -1.35
N ALA A 81 13.54 7.76 -1.13
CA ALA A 81 13.76 8.32 0.20
C ALA A 81 12.59 8.02 1.16
N LYS A 82 11.33 8.09 0.68
CA LYS A 82 10.15 7.72 1.46
C LYS A 82 10.12 6.22 1.80
N ILE A 83 10.44 5.36 0.85
CA ILE A 83 10.56 3.90 1.08
C ILE A 83 11.67 3.63 2.11
N ASP A 84 12.82 4.27 1.98
CA ASP A 84 13.94 4.07 2.89
C ASP A 84 13.64 4.56 4.32
N ALA A 85 12.83 5.62 4.48
CA ALA A 85 12.34 6.03 5.79
C ALA A 85 11.52 4.92 6.48
N TYR A 86 10.63 4.25 5.74
CA TYR A 86 9.88 3.10 6.25
C TYR A 86 10.77 1.88 6.55
N ARG A 87 11.84 1.69 5.77
CA ARG A 87 12.79 0.58 5.95
C ARG A 87 13.69 0.76 7.17
N GLY A 88 14.33 1.93 7.30
CA GLY A 88 15.40 2.16 8.26
C GLY A 88 14.95 2.73 9.61
N GLY A 89 13.92 3.58 9.63
CA GLY A 89 13.43 4.22 10.87
C GLY A 89 12.21 3.54 11.46
N GLY A 90 11.35 2.99 10.61
CA GLY A 90 9.99 2.59 10.99
C GLY A 90 9.13 3.83 11.30
N GLU A 91 7.97 3.96 10.68
CA GLU A 91 7.08 5.10 10.96
C GLU A 91 6.14 4.73 12.11
N ILE A 92 5.49 3.57 12.02
CA ILE A 92 4.47 3.16 13.00
C ILE A 92 4.74 1.76 13.55
N ASN A 93 4.71 0.76 12.67
CA ASN A 93 5.00 -0.64 12.98
C ASN A 93 5.33 -1.44 11.70
N PRO A 94 5.99 -2.62 11.82
CA PRO A 94 6.41 -3.38 10.65
C PRO A 94 5.28 -3.77 9.68
N ALA A 95 4.09 -4.12 10.18
CA ALA A 95 2.95 -4.50 9.34
C ALA A 95 2.53 -3.35 8.41
N PHE A 96 2.34 -2.16 8.97
CA PHE A 96 1.91 -0.98 8.23
C PHE A 96 3.02 -0.47 7.30
N ASP A 97 4.25 -0.38 7.79
CA ASP A 97 5.37 0.14 7.04
C ASP A 97 5.69 -0.74 5.82
N VAL A 98 5.77 -2.07 6.02
CA VAL A 98 6.04 -2.99 4.91
C VAL A 98 4.89 -2.97 3.90
N ALA A 99 3.63 -2.98 4.34
CA ALA A 99 2.52 -2.94 3.40
C ALA A 99 2.52 -1.67 2.53
N ARG A 100 2.93 -0.52 3.08
CA ARG A 100 3.15 0.72 2.31
C ARG A 100 4.31 0.61 1.34
N ILE A 101 5.45 0.05 1.78
CA ILE A 101 6.61 -0.17 0.91
C ILE A 101 6.20 -1.02 -0.30
N LEU A 102 5.53 -2.15 -0.08
CA LEU A 102 5.13 -3.05 -1.17
C LEU A 102 4.15 -2.35 -2.13
N TRP A 103 3.12 -1.69 -1.59
CA TRP A 103 2.18 -0.91 -2.40
C TRP A 103 2.86 0.19 -3.23
N LEU A 104 3.73 0.98 -2.60
CA LEU A 104 4.47 2.06 -3.27
C LEU A 104 5.41 1.53 -4.35
N SER A 105 6.06 0.39 -4.09
CA SER A 105 6.98 -0.21 -5.04
C SER A 105 6.26 -0.67 -6.32
N GLU A 106 5.07 -1.24 -6.19
CA GLU A 106 4.25 -1.63 -7.34
C GLU A 106 3.65 -0.42 -8.09
N LEU A 107 3.21 0.62 -7.38
CA LEU A 107 2.82 1.89 -8.01
C LEU A 107 3.98 2.49 -8.81
N ALA A 108 5.18 2.49 -8.23
CA ALA A 108 6.37 3.02 -8.87
C ALA A 108 6.82 2.20 -10.08
N ARG A 109 6.59 0.88 -10.05
CA ARG A 109 6.79 0.03 -11.22
C ARG A 109 5.84 0.40 -12.35
N SER A 110 4.56 0.60 -12.06
CA SER A 110 3.59 1.07 -13.05
C SER A 110 3.96 2.46 -13.59
N ALA A 111 4.45 3.35 -12.73
CA ALA A 111 4.97 4.67 -13.10
C ALA A 111 6.28 4.62 -13.91
N GLN A 112 6.90 3.44 -14.06
CA GLN A 112 8.21 3.21 -14.66
C GLN A 112 9.37 3.93 -13.93
N TRP A 113 9.22 4.14 -12.62
CA TRP A 113 10.27 4.69 -11.75
C TRP A 113 11.14 3.59 -11.13
N LEU A 114 10.58 2.40 -10.95
CA LEU A 114 11.29 1.21 -10.51
C LEU A 114 11.14 0.08 -11.52
N ASP A 115 12.18 -0.73 -11.66
CA ASP A 115 12.10 -1.97 -12.42
C ASP A 115 11.61 -3.14 -11.53
N GLN A 116 11.38 -4.29 -12.16
CA GLN A 116 10.93 -5.49 -11.45
C GLN A 116 11.98 -6.01 -10.44
N GLY A 117 13.27 -5.77 -10.68
CA GLY A 117 14.34 -6.20 -9.77
C GLY A 117 14.28 -5.46 -8.44
N ALA A 118 14.11 -4.14 -8.48
CA ALA A 118 13.95 -3.29 -7.30
C ALA A 118 12.70 -3.66 -6.50
N VAL A 119 11.56 -3.88 -7.17
CA VAL A 119 10.33 -4.33 -6.51
C VAL A 119 10.50 -5.69 -5.83
N ARG A 120 11.16 -6.64 -6.51
CA ARG A 120 11.46 -7.95 -5.91
C ARG A 120 12.36 -7.83 -4.68
N ALA A 121 13.35 -6.94 -4.70
CA ALA A 121 14.21 -6.71 -3.54
C ALA A 121 13.41 -6.19 -2.34
N TYR A 122 12.56 -5.18 -2.53
CA TYR A 122 11.67 -4.68 -1.47
C TYR A 122 10.69 -5.74 -0.98
N SER A 123 10.18 -6.57 -1.89
CA SER A 123 9.32 -7.70 -1.56
C SER A 123 10.02 -8.71 -0.64
N GLN A 124 11.19 -9.20 -1.04
CA GLN A 124 11.94 -10.20 -0.27
C GLN A 124 12.29 -9.69 1.14
N GLU A 125 12.81 -8.48 1.24
CA GLU A 125 13.15 -7.85 2.53
C GLU A 125 11.90 -7.63 3.40
N GLY A 126 10.83 -7.10 2.80
CA GLY A 126 9.56 -6.87 3.49
C GLY A 126 8.95 -8.16 4.03
N VAL A 127 8.89 -9.22 3.21
CA VAL A 127 8.37 -10.53 3.63
C VAL A 127 9.21 -11.12 4.75
N ALA A 128 10.54 -11.05 4.66
CA ALA A 128 11.42 -11.52 5.73
C ALA A 128 11.17 -10.76 7.05
N ARG A 129 11.03 -9.43 6.99
CA ARG A 129 10.73 -8.59 8.16
C ARG A 129 9.36 -8.93 8.76
N LEU A 130 8.33 -9.15 7.95
CA LEU A 130 7.01 -9.53 8.43
C LEU A 130 7.03 -10.90 9.12
N ARG A 131 7.63 -11.92 8.48
CA ARG A 131 7.75 -13.26 9.05
C ARG A 131 8.56 -13.29 10.36
N ALA A 132 9.51 -12.38 10.52
CA ALA A 132 10.25 -12.22 11.77
C ALA A 132 9.44 -11.48 12.86
N SER A 133 8.51 -10.60 12.47
CA SER A 133 7.77 -9.74 13.41
C SER A 133 6.44 -10.34 13.86
N TYR A 134 5.83 -11.20 13.05
CA TYR A 134 4.51 -11.77 13.29
C TYR A 134 4.52 -13.28 13.07
N ARG A 135 3.62 -13.98 13.77
CA ARG A 135 3.58 -15.44 13.80
C ARG A 135 2.60 -16.04 12.78
N ASP A 136 1.62 -15.25 12.35
CA ASP A 136 0.50 -15.68 11.51
C ASP A 136 -0.17 -14.46 10.86
N TRP A 137 -1.06 -14.71 9.88
CA TRP A 137 -1.83 -13.65 9.22
C TRP A 137 -2.71 -12.85 10.18
N ALA A 138 -3.21 -13.47 11.25
CA ALA A 138 -4.11 -12.81 12.20
C ALA A 138 -3.36 -11.71 12.99
N SER A 139 -2.21 -12.03 13.56
CA SER A 139 -1.34 -11.08 14.28
C SER A 139 -0.82 -9.98 13.38
N PHE A 140 -0.48 -10.28 12.13
CA PHE A 140 -0.17 -9.26 11.13
C PHE A 140 -1.35 -8.34 10.83
N ALA A 141 -2.56 -8.90 10.62
CA ALA A 141 -3.74 -8.12 10.27
C ALA A 141 -4.16 -7.18 11.40
N ASP A 142 -4.08 -7.64 12.65
CA ASP A 142 -4.41 -6.80 13.80
C ASP A 142 -3.38 -5.67 13.97
N ALA A 143 -2.08 -5.96 13.79
CA ALA A 143 -1.04 -4.94 13.78
C ALA A 143 -1.18 -3.93 12.63
N LEU A 144 -1.67 -4.37 11.46
CA LEU A 144 -1.92 -3.49 10.32
C LEU A 144 -3.07 -2.50 10.61
N VAL A 145 -4.13 -2.96 11.28
CA VAL A 145 -5.25 -2.10 11.71
C VAL A 145 -4.78 -1.09 12.74
N GLU A 146 -4.04 -1.54 13.77
CA GLU A 146 -3.43 -0.66 14.77
C GLU A 146 -2.53 0.38 14.10
N GLY A 147 -1.68 -0.06 13.18
CA GLY A 147 -0.74 0.82 12.49
C GLY A 147 -1.44 1.90 11.67
N ARG A 148 -2.54 1.54 11.01
CA ARG A 148 -3.36 2.52 10.27
C ARG A 148 -3.99 3.55 11.22
N GLN A 149 -4.52 3.12 12.37
CA GLN A 149 -5.12 4.03 13.36
C GLN A 149 -4.07 5.00 13.92
N ARG A 150 -2.91 4.47 14.32
CA ARG A 150 -1.78 5.26 14.82
C ARG A 150 -1.27 6.25 13.77
N TRP A 151 -1.20 5.86 12.49
CA TRP A 151 -0.79 6.79 11.44
C TRP A 151 -1.72 8.02 11.34
N TYR A 152 -3.04 7.82 11.42
CA TYR A 152 -3.97 8.95 11.39
C TYR A 152 -3.79 9.89 12.59
N LEU A 153 -3.58 9.31 13.78
CA LEU A 153 -3.37 10.07 15.01
C LEU A 153 -2.03 10.81 15.00
N GLU A 154 -0.94 10.09 14.76
CA GLU A 154 0.43 10.55 15.00
C GLU A 154 1.01 11.33 13.81
N ILE A 155 0.62 10.99 12.58
CA ILE A 155 1.20 11.56 11.36
C ILE A 155 0.23 12.46 10.62
N ALA A 156 -1.02 12.02 10.43
CA ALA A 156 -2.02 12.85 9.76
C ALA A 156 -2.58 13.96 10.67
N GLY A 157 -2.28 13.91 11.98
CA GLY A 157 -2.77 14.87 12.97
C GLY A 157 -4.29 14.83 13.14
N GLN A 158 -4.93 13.72 12.79
CA GLN A 158 -6.37 13.54 12.90
C GLN A 158 -6.69 12.71 14.14
N PRO A 159 -7.54 13.20 15.06
CA PRO A 159 -7.79 12.53 16.33
C PRO A 159 -8.45 11.16 16.16
N ASN A 160 -9.13 10.94 15.04
CA ASN A 160 -9.73 9.67 14.67
C ASN A 160 -9.54 9.42 13.17
N MET A 161 -9.47 8.15 12.78
CA MET A 161 -9.52 7.77 11.37
C MET A 161 -10.92 8.10 10.80
N PRO A 162 -11.02 8.70 9.61
CA PRO A 162 -12.29 8.97 8.94
C PRO A 162 -13.13 7.70 8.70
N ALA A 163 -14.46 7.84 8.66
CA ALA A 163 -15.38 6.70 8.55
C ALA A 163 -15.26 5.94 7.22
N ASP A 164 -15.01 6.63 6.12
CA ASP A 164 -14.70 6.04 4.81
C ASP A 164 -13.41 5.21 4.88
N GLN A 165 -12.40 5.68 5.61
CA GLN A 165 -11.13 4.98 5.78
C GLN A 165 -11.26 3.74 6.67
N HIS A 166 -12.17 3.77 7.64
CA HIS A 166 -12.57 2.58 8.39
C HIS A 166 -13.27 1.55 7.50
N ALA A 167 -14.20 1.99 6.64
CA ALA A 167 -14.89 1.11 5.70
C ALA A 167 -13.91 0.46 4.71
N ASP A 168 -12.97 1.24 4.16
CA ASP A 168 -11.92 0.76 3.26
C ASP A 168 -11.01 -0.28 3.93
N ALA A 169 -10.64 -0.06 5.20
CA ALA A 169 -9.84 -1.02 5.95
C ALA A 169 -10.60 -2.34 6.19
N ALA A 170 -11.89 -2.26 6.53
CA ALA A 170 -12.75 -3.43 6.70
C ALA A 170 -12.91 -4.21 5.38
N ALA A 171 -13.16 -3.50 4.27
CA ALA A 171 -13.27 -4.11 2.94
C ALA A 171 -11.96 -4.78 2.50
N SER A 172 -10.81 -4.14 2.77
CA SER A 172 -9.48 -4.70 2.48
C SER A 172 -9.24 -5.99 3.26
N ARG A 173 -9.60 -6.01 4.55
CA ARG A 173 -9.50 -7.21 5.40
C ARG A 173 -10.39 -8.33 4.86
N GLN A 174 -11.64 -8.02 4.50
CA GLN A 174 -12.57 -9.00 3.93
C GLN A 174 -12.04 -9.60 2.61
N ALA A 175 -11.48 -8.77 1.73
CA ALA A 175 -10.89 -9.22 0.48
C ALA A 175 -9.66 -10.13 0.67
N ALA A 176 -8.89 -9.91 1.74
CA ALA A 176 -7.67 -10.67 2.00
C ALA A 176 -7.91 -12.03 2.68
N GLN A 177 -9.02 -12.20 3.41
CA GLN A 177 -9.32 -13.44 4.16
C GLN A 177 -9.20 -14.74 3.36
N PRO A 178 -9.77 -14.87 2.14
CA PRO A 178 -9.62 -16.09 1.34
C PRO A 178 -8.15 -16.35 0.91
N LEU A 179 -7.38 -15.28 0.73
CA LEU A 179 -5.97 -15.37 0.38
C LEU A 179 -5.12 -15.81 1.58
N TRP A 180 -5.46 -15.36 2.80
CA TRP A 180 -4.80 -15.82 4.03
C TRP A 180 -4.94 -17.33 4.21
N ALA A 181 -6.14 -17.86 4.00
CA ALA A 181 -6.40 -19.29 4.13
C ALA A 181 -5.62 -20.16 3.11
N SER A 182 -5.29 -19.59 1.94
CA SER A 182 -4.61 -20.29 0.84
C SER A 182 -3.13 -19.92 0.68
N THR A 183 -2.57 -19.12 1.61
CA THR A 183 -1.18 -18.66 1.59
C THR A 183 -0.53 -18.99 2.92
N PRO A 184 0.44 -19.91 2.97
CA PRO A 184 1.20 -20.18 4.19
C PRO A 184 1.86 -18.89 4.71
N TRP A 185 1.81 -18.71 6.03
CA TRP A 185 2.58 -17.67 6.70
C TRP A 185 4.09 -17.85 6.49
#